data_AF-A0AAQ2EPG2-F1
#
_entry.id   AF-A0AAQ2EPG2-F1
#
_cell.length_a   1.000
_cell.length_b   1.000
_cell.length_c   1.000
_cell.angle_alpha   90.00
_cell.angle_beta   90.00
_cell.angle_gamma   90.00
#
_symmetry.space_group_name_H-M   'P 1'
#
loop_
_entity.id
_entity.type
_entity.pdbx_description
1 polymer ?
#
loop_
_entity_poly.entity_id
_entity_poly.type
_entity_poly.pdbx_seq_one_letter_code
_entity_poly.pdbx_strand_id
1 'polypeptide(L)'
;PLTANGKIDRNALPEPNIEALRPEYVAPQTETEKGLSGIWQEVLEIDRVGVLDDFFQLGGHSLLVMKLLAKIEKRLHVKLSVTYTFTMGNLSALAQHIDALTGKHDPDNNSEELDFFEI
;
A
#
# COMPACT_ATOMS: atom_id res chain seq x y z
N PRO A 1 -17.65 -26.17 5.84
CA PRO A 1 -18.16 -27.52 6.16
C PRO A 1 -17.22 -28.24 7.14
N LEU A 2 -17.72 -28.69 8.30
CA LEU A 2 -16.93 -29.41 9.31
C LEU A 2 -16.81 -30.90 8.94
N THR A 3 -15.63 -31.50 9.13
CA THR A 3 -15.49 -32.96 9.19
C THR A 3 -15.39 -33.43 10.65
N ALA A 4 -15.88 -34.65 10.89
CA ALA A 4 -16.14 -35.22 12.23
C ALA A 4 -14.91 -35.49 13.11
N ASN A 5 -13.73 -34.95 12.79
CA ASN A 5 -12.49 -35.20 13.54
C ASN A 5 -11.70 -33.92 13.92
N GLY A 6 -12.34 -32.75 13.94
CA GLY A 6 -11.76 -31.55 14.56
C GLY A 6 -10.45 -31.05 13.93
N LYS A 7 -10.14 -31.49 12.70
CA LYS A 7 -9.02 -30.95 11.92
C LYS A 7 -9.57 -30.02 10.86
N ILE A 8 -9.00 -28.83 10.78
CA ILE A 8 -9.28 -27.85 9.73
C ILE A 8 -8.75 -28.44 8.42
N ASP A 9 -9.66 -28.79 7.51
CA ASP A 9 -9.35 -29.22 6.15
C ASP A 9 -8.75 -28.04 5.36
N ARG A 10 -7.42 -27.91 5.38
CA ARG A 10 -6.68 -26.91 4.58
C ARG A 10 -6.80 -27.12 3.06
N ASN A 11 -7.44 -28.21 2.63
CA ASN A 11 -7.69 -28.56 1.22
C ASN A 11 -9.10 -28.19 0.73
N ALA A 12 -9.96 -27.60 1.57
CA ALA A 12 -11.32 -27.17 1.21
C ALA A 12 -11.47 -25.64 1.13
N LEU A 13 -10.35 -24.90 1.17
CA LEU A 13 -10.37 -23.47 0.95
C LEU A 13 -10.46 -23.23 -0.56
N PRO A 14 -11.55 -22.65 -1.09
CA PRO A 14 -11.53 -22.14 -2.45
C PRO A 14 -10.36 -21.17 -2.57
N GLU A 15 -9.61 -21.25 -3.67
CA GLU A 15 -8.52 -20.32 -3.93
C GLU A 15 -9.10 -18.90 -3.81
N PRO A 16 -8.55 -18.05 -2.92
CA PRO A 16 -9.05 -16.69 -2.80
C PRO A 16 -8.84 -16.03 -4.16
N ASN A 17 -9.94 -15.73 -4.85
CA ASN A 17 -9.87 -14.96 -6.08
C ASN A 17 -9.48 -13.54 -5.70
N ILE A 18 -8.16 -13.30 -5.66
CA ILE A 18 -7.56 -12.03 -5.24
C ILE A 18 -8.13 -10.89 -6.10
N GLU A 19 -8.40 -11.12 -7.39
CA GLU A 19 -9.02 -10.12 -8.27
C GLU A 19 -10.46 -9.78 -7.87
N ALA A 20 -11.23 -10.74 -7.36
CA ALA A 20 -12.59 -10.50 -6.86
C ALA A 20 -12.61 -9.79 -5.49
N LEU A 21 -11.48 -9.79 -4.77
CA LEU A 21 -11.31 -9.10 -3.49
C LEU A 21 -10.67 -7.72 -3.64
N ARG A 22 -10.12 -7.39 -4.82
CA ARG A 22 -9.57 -6.06 -5.08
C ARG A 22 -10.70 -5.02 -5.11
N PRO A 23 -10.45 -3.83 -4.55
CA PRO A 23 -11.37 -2.71 -4.68
C PRO A 23 -11.50 -2.28 -6.15
N GLU A 24 -12.48 -1.43 -6.42
CA GLU A 24 -12.62 -0.81 -7.74
C GLU A 24 -11.31 -0.12 -8.14
N TYR A 25 -10.89 -0.34 -9.39
CA TYR A 25 -9.67 0.26 -9.89
C TYR A 25 -9.83 1.77 -10.03
N VAL A 26 -9.07 2.51 -9.22
CA VAL A 26 -8.95 3.97 -9.31
C VAL A 26 -7.52 4.30 -9.73
N ALA A 27 -7.39 5.02 -10.84
CA ALA A 27 -6.08 5.38 -11.40
C ALA A 27 -5.38 6.43 -10.53
N PRO A 28 -4.04 6.35 -10.39
CA PRO A 28 -3.26 7.37 -9.68
C PRO A 28 -3.37 8.75 -10.35
N GLN A 29 -3.68 9.77 -9.56
CA GLN A 29 -3.94 11.13 -10.04
C GLN A 29 -2.78 12.07 -9.72
N THR A 30 -2.22 11.99 -8.50
CA THR A 30 -1.12 12.86 -8.08
C THR A 30 0.23 12.34 -8.58
N GLU A 31 1.24 13.22 -8.64
CA GLU A 31 2.60 12.81 -9.04
C GLU A 31 3.21 11.80 -8.06
N THR A 32 2.92 11.95 -6.77
CA THR A 32 3.36 11.01 -5.72
C THR A 32 2.67 9.66 -5.89
N GLU A 33 1.36 9.63 -6.15
CA GLU A 33 0.63 8.39 -6.43
C GLU A 33 1.16 7.68 -7.69
N LYS A 34 1.42 8.42 -8.78
CA LYS A 34 1.97 7.84 -10.02
C LYS A 34 3.36 7.27 -9.79
N GLY A 35 4.23 8.02 -9.10
CA GLY A 35 5.58 7.58 -8.75
C GLY A 35 5.54 6.33 -7.88
N LEU A 36 4.68 6.31 -6.87
CA LEU A 36 4.51 5.18 -5.97
C LEU A 36 3.92 3.96 -6.67
N SER A 37 2.90 4.14 -7.51
CA SER A 37 2.30 3.09 -8.35
C SER A 37 3.35 2.43 -9.24
N GLY A 38 4.21 3.22 -9.90
CA GLY A 38 5.28 2.68 -10.72
C GLY A 38 6.30 1.86 -9.91
N ILE A 39 6.62 2.31 -8.69
CA ILE A 39 7.50 1.54 -7.79
C ILE A 39 6.82 0.22 -7.37
N TRP A 40 5.53 0.24 -7.05
CA TRP A 40 4.79 -0.96 -6.66
C TRP A 40 4.71 -1.97 -7.80
N GLN A 41 4.41 -1.53 -9.03
CA GLN A 41 4.41 -2.37 -10.23
C GLN A 41 5.75 -3.08 -10.42
N GLU A 42 6.87 -2.35 -10.25
CA GLU A 42 8.21 -2.94 -10.36
C GLU A 42 8.57 -3.91 -9.24
N VAL A 43 8.06 -3.69 -8.03
CA VAL A 43 8.39 -4.51 -6.85
C VAL A 43 7.53 -5.78 -6.80
N LEU A 44 6.26 -5.67 -7.20
CA LEU A 44 5.28 -6.74 -7.20
C LEU A 44 5.23 -7.49 -8.55
N GLU A 45 5.90 -6.97 -9.58
CA GLU A 45 5.93 -7.53 -10.94
C GLU A 45 4.53 -7.69 -11.55
N ILE A 46 3.72 -6.65 -11.43
CA ILE A 46 2.33 -6.59 -11.93
C ILE A 46 2.12 -5.39 -12.86
N ASP A 47 1.20 -5.54 -13.81
CA ASP A 47 0.97 -4.52 -14.85
C ASP A 47 0.24 -3.26 -14.34
N ARG A 48 -0.59 -3.40 -13.30
CA ARG A 48 -1.48 -2.33 -12.84
C ARG A 48 -1.63 -2.34 -11.33
N VAL A 49 -1.54 -1.13 -10.77
CA VAL A 49 -1.79 -0.80 -9.37
C VAL A 49 -2.70 0.43 -9.34
N GLY A 50 -3.82 0.31 -8.64
CA GLY A 50 -4.73 1.42 -8.34
C GLY A 50 -4.42 2.04 -6.98
N VAL A 51 -4.95 3.23 -6.72
CA VAL A 51 -4.68 3.97 -5.47
C VAL A 51 -5.31 3.31 -4.24
N LEU A 52 -6.35 2.51 -4.44
CA LEU A 52 -7.03 1.75 -3.39
C LEU A 52 -6.42 0.36 -3.16
N ASP A 53 -5.52 -0.09 -4.04
CA ASP A 53 -4.93 -1.42 -3.91
C ASP A 53 -4.07 -1.52 -2.65
N ASP A 54 -4.17 -2.66 -1.98
CA ASP A 54 -3.41 -2.96 -0.76
C ASP A 54 -2.15 -3.78 -1.05
N PHE A 55 -0.99 -3.30 -0.62
CA PHE A 55 0.31 -3.92 -0.96
C PHE A 55 0.37 -5.41 -0.64
N PHE A 56 -0.16 -5.83 0.50
CA PHE A 56 -0.12 -7.21 0.97
C PHE A 56 -1.17 -8.07 0.26
N GLN A 57 -2.33 -7.50 -0.08
CA GLN A 57 -3.31 -8.18 -0.93
C GLN A 57 -2.79 -8.45 -2.34
N LEU A 58 -1.89 -7.59 -2.86
CA LEU A 58 -1.22 -7.80 -4.14
C LEU A 58 -0.07 -8.83 -4.08
N GLY A 59 0.17 -9.48 -2.94
CA GLY A 59 1.27 -10.43 -2.75
C GLY A 59 2.55 -9.81 -2.16
N GLY A 60 2.48 -8.56 -1.69
CA GLY A 60 3.55 -7.90 -0.96
C GLY A 60 3.91 -8.64 0.33
N HIS A 61 5.21 -8.67 0.65
CA HIS A 61 5.72 -9.26 1.89
C HIS A 61 7.00 -8.56 2.35
N SER A 62 7.52 -8.93 3.52
CA SER A 62 8.62 -8.26 4.22
C SER A 62 9.86 -7.96 3.35
N LEU A 63 10.31 -8.91 2.51
CA LEU A 63 11.43 -8.68 1.60
C LEU A 63 11.10 -7.65 0.51
N LEU A 64 9.87 -7.68 -0.02
CA LEU A 64 9.41 -6.71 -1.00
C LEU A 64 9.23 -5.33 -0.38
N VAL A 65 8.79 -5.24 0.89
CA VAL A 65 8.76 -3.98 1.65
C VAL A 65 10.15 -3.36 1.72
N MET A 66 11.21 -4.14 2.00
CA MET A 66 12.58 -3.60 2.02
C MET A 66 13.02 -3.06 0.65
N LYS A 67 12.67 -3.75 -0.44
CA LYS A 67 12.93 -3.28 -1.81
C LYS A 67 12.14 -2.01 -2.14
N LEU A 68 10.88 -1.96 -1.72
CA LEU A 68 9.98 -0.82 -1.88
C LEU A 68 10.58 0.42 -1.19
N LEU A 69 10.96 0.31 0.08
CA LEU A 69 11.57 1.39 0.86
C LEU A 69 12.82 1.94 0.19
N ALA A 70 13.72 1.06 -0.26
CA ALA A 70 14.95 1.48 -0.95
C ALA A 70 14.67 2.22 -2.27
N LYS A 71 13.62 1.82 -3.01
CA LYS A 71 13.20 2.49 -4.25
C LYS A 71 12.52 3.84 -3.98
N ILE A 72 11.70 3.93 -2.93
CA ILE A 72 11.06 5.18 -2.50
C ILE A 72 12.14 6.19 -2.09
N GLU A 73 13.11 5.79 -1.28
CA GLU A 73 14.23 6.65 -0.88
C GLU A 73 15.02 7.15 -2.09
N LYS A 74 15.28 6.27 -3.07
CA LYS A 74 16.02 6.64 -4.28
C LYS A 74 15.26 7.55 -5.25
N ARG A 75 13.95 7.37 -5.40
CA ARG A 75 13.14 8.07 -6.44
C ARG A 75 12.38 9.27 -5.91
N LEU A 76 11.84 9.15 -4.70
CA LEU A 76 11.03 10.19 -4.06
C LEU A 76 11.84 10.99 -3.04
N HIS A 77 13.09 10.58 -2.75
CA HIS A 77 13.97 11.23 -1.77
C HIS A 77 13.38 11.28 -0.36
N VAL A 78 12.52 10.30 -0.02
CA VAL A 78 11.86 10.18 1.27
C VAL A 78 12.28 8.89 1.96
N LYS A 79 12.66 9.01 3.23
CA LYS A 79 13.00 7.86 4.06
C LYS A 79 11.81 7.48 4.94
N LEU A 80 11.23 6.33 4.66
CA LEU A 80 10.10 5.79 5.44
C LEU A 80 10.56 4.72 6.43
N SER A 81 9.89 4.65 7.57
CA SER A 81 10.06 3.55 8.51
C SER A 81 9.32 2.31 8.04
N VAL A 82 9.94 1.13 8.16
CA VAL A 82 9.32 -0.15 7.83
C VAL A 82 8.02 -0.37 8.61
N THR A 83 7.97 0.03 9.88
CA THR A 83 6.78 -0.09 10.71
C THR A 83 5.59 0.64 10.08
N TYR A 84 5.85 1.74 9.40
CA TYR A 84 4.80 2.57 8.79
C TYR A 84 4.20 1.93 7.54
N THR A 85 5.03 1.30 6.71
CA THR A 85 4.57 0.56 5.52
C THR A 85 3.68 -0.64 5.84
N PHE A 86 3.73 -1.17 7.07
CA PHE A 86 2.82 -2.24 7.52
C PHE A 86 1.48 -1.70 8.03
N THR A 87 1.42 -0.44 8.44
CA THR A 87 0.20 0.19 8.98
C THR A 87 -0.65 0.82 7.88
N MET A 88 -0.03 1.28 6.80
CA MET A 88 -0.70 1.85 5.63
C MET A 88 -1.03 0.75 4.63
N GLY A 89 -2.30 0.33 4.58
CA GLY A 89 -2.75 -0.76 3.72
C GLY A 89 -2.71 -0.41 2.23
N ASN A 90 -3.23 0.76 1.85
CA ASN A 90 -3.38 1.14 0.44
C ASN A 90 -2.40 2.23 -0.03
N LEU A 91 -2.23 2.31 -1.36
CA LEU A 91 -1.29 3.22 -2.02
C LEU A 91 -1.59 4.69 -1.74
N SER A 92 -2.86 5.12 -1.76
CA SER A 92 -3.25 6.52 -1.53
C SER A 92 -2.83 7.00 -0.15
N ALA A 93 -3.05 6.20 0.90
CA ALA A 93 -2.68 6.56 2.26
C ALA A 93 -1.15 6.68 2.43
N LEU A 94 -0.39 5.80 1.75
CA LEU A 94 1.07 5.91 1.71
C LEU A 94 1.55 7.15 0.95
N ALA A 95 0.89 7.50 -0.16
CA ALA A 95 1.20 8.70 -0.92
C ALA A 95 0.95 9.99 -0.11
N GLN A 96 -0.20 10.10 0.56
CA GLN A 96 -0.53 11.24 1.41
C GLN A 96 0.50 11.46 2.52
N HIS A 97 1.02 10.38 3.10
CA HIS A 97 2.07 10.50 4.11
C HIS A 97 3.40 10.99 3.52
N ILE A 98 3.78 10.49 2.33
CA ILE A 98 4.97 10.96 1.63
C ILE A 98 4.84 12.47 1.32
N ASP A 99 3.65 12.90 0.90
CA ASP A 99 3.36 14.31 0.63
C ASP A 99 3.46 15.17 1.90
N ALA A 100 2.90 14.70 3.02
CA ALA A 100 3.03 15.34 4.33
C ALA A 100 4.50 15.47 4.79
N LEU A 101 5.32 14.43 4.58
CA LEU A 101 6.76 14.45 4.92
C LEU A 101 7.59 15.37 4.03
N THR A 102 7.19 15.54 2.77
CA THR A 102 7.92 16.36 1.80
C THR A 102 7.49 17.82 1.79
N GLY A 103 6.49 18.19 2.60
CA GLY A 103 5.88 19.51 2.56
C GLY A 103 5.18 19.81 1.23
N LYS A 104 4.95 18.77 0.40
CA LYS A 104 4.10 18.87 -0.79
C LYS A 104 2.65 18.77 -0.33
N HIS A 105 2.19 19.77 0.42
CA HIS A 105 0.76 19.95 0.58
C HIS A 105 0.23 20.47 -0.75
N ASP A 106 -0.41 19.58 -1.53
CA ASP A 106 -1.26 20.00 -2.64
C ASP A 106 -2.32 20.94 -2.03
N PRO A 107 -2.35 22.24 -2.41
CA PRO A 107 -3.22 23.23 -1.74
C PRO A 107 -4.72 22.98 -1.96
N ASP A 108 -5.11 21.93 -2.69
CA ASP A 108 -6.50 21.58 -2.96
C ASP A 108 -7.14 20.62 -1.94
N ASN A 109 -6.40 20.08 -0.94
CA ASN A 109 -7.00 19.22 0.09
C ASN A 109 -7.08 19.91 1.45
N ASN A 110 -8.04 20.82 1.59
CA ASN A 110 -8.46 21.37 2.88
C ASN A 110 -9.18 20.30 3.71
N SER A 111 -8.48 19.67 4.64
CA SER A 111 -9.07 19.13 5.86
C SER A 111 -8.01 18.90 6.96
N GLU A 112 -7.98 19.89 7.86
CA GLU A 112 -7.73 19.83 9.31
C GLU A 112 -6.33 19.36 9.78
N GLU A 113 -5.49 20.37 10.06
CA GLU A 113 -4.48 20.39 11.11
C GLU A 113 -4.92 19.57 12.33
N LEU A 114 -4.24 18.46 12.59
CA LEU A 114 -4.19 17.89 13.93
C LEU A 114 -2.79 18.10 14.47
N ASP A 115 -2.67 19.18 15.24
CA ASP A 115 -1.68 19.38 16.28
C ASP A 115 -1.63 18.11 17.16
N PHE A 116 -0.70 17.23 16.84
CA PHE A 116 -0.34 16.11 17.69
C PHE A 116 1.17 16.09 17.75
N PHE A 117 1.71 16.81 18.73
CA PHE A 117 2.75 16.39 19.67
C PHE A 117 3.37 17.64 20.31
N GLU A 118 2.57 18.35 21.10
CA GLU A 118 3.07 19.00 22.30
C GLU A 118 2.59 18.15 23.49
N ILE A 119 3.56 17.51 24.18
CA ILE A 119 3.69 17.24 25.62
C ILE A 119 4.97 16.40 25.81
#